data_AF-W1YKU3-F1
#
_entry.id   AF-W1YKU3-F1
#
_cell.length_a   1.000
_cell.length_b   1.000
_cell.length_c   1.000
_cell.angle_alpha   90.00
_cell.angle_beta   90.00
_cell.angle_gamma   90.00
#
_symmetry.space_group_name_H-M   'P 1'
#
loop_
_entity.id
_entity.type
_entity.pdbx_description
1 polymer ?
#
loop_
_entity_poly.entity_id
_entity_poly.type
_entity_poly.pdbx_seq_one_letter_code
_entity_poly.pdbx_strand_id
1 'polypeptide(L)'
;TFDPLMGEASGGGIIFGNTGGVMESAMRAAYKLATGEDAPQTLIPFEAIRGMDGAREADVVIGDKTLHVAAVHGTGNLRKFIERMRAENIHYDFIEVM
;
A
#
# COMPACT_ATOMS: atom_id res chain seq x y z
N THR A 1 30.05 -0.91 -1.24
CA THR A 1 29.13 -1.96 -0.77
C THR A 1 28.43 -1.45 0.47
N PHE A 2 27.19 -1.86 0.72
CA PHE A 2 26.48 -1.46 1.95
C PHE A 2 27.12 -2.09 3.19
N ASP A 3 26.76 -1.55 4.36
CA ASP A 3 27.21 -2.08 5.65
C ASP A 3 26.72 -3.53 5.85
N PRO A 4 27.57 -4.47 6.33
CA PRO A 4 27.16 -5.86 6.48
C PRO A 4 26.10 -6.12 7.55
N LEU A 5 25.97 -5.25 8.56
CA LEU A 5 25.04 -5.44 9.68
C LEU A 5 23.63 -4.90 9.37
N MET A 6 23.54 -3.79 8.63
CA MET A 6 22.28 -3.09 8.36
C MET A 6 22.01 -2.78 6.89
N GLY A 7 22.81 -3.34 5.97
CA GLY A 7 22.70 -3.08 4.53
C GLY A 7 21.81 -4.04 3.75
N GLU A 8 21.36 -5.14 4.36
CA GLU A 8 20.44 -6.08 3.72
C GLU A 8 19.03 -5.50 3.66
N ALA A 9 18.40 -5.58 2.48
CA ALA A 9 17.05 -5.09 2.26
C ALA A 9 16.24 -6.11 1.46
N SER A 10 14.97 -6.28 1.83
CA SER A 10 14.04 -7.10 1.05
C SER A 10 13.55 -6.35 -0.20
N GLY A 11 13.02 -7.07 -1.18
CA GLY A 11 12.36 -6.45 -2.34
C GLY A 11 11.19 -5.53 -1.93
N GLY A 12 10.54 -5.81 -0.80
CA GLY A 12 9.53 -4.94 -0.21
C GLY A 12 10.11 -3.66 0.39
N GLY A 13 11.30 -3.70 0.98
CA GLY A 13 11.98 -2.49 1.50
C GLY A 13 12.46 -1.57 0.39
N ILE A 14 12.94 -2.13 -0.72
CA ILE A 14 13.48 -1.38 -1.86
C ILE A 14 12.42 -0.51 -2.54
N ILE A 15 11.14 -0.92 -2.55
CA ILE A 15 10.07 -0.19 -3.25
C ILE A 15 9.47 0.97 -2.45
N PHE A 16 9.86 1.20 -1.18
CA PHE A 16 9.30 2.27 -0.34
C PHE A 16 9.42 3.68 -0.95
N GLY A 17 10.41 3.91 -1.82
CA GLY A 17 10.62 5.21 -2.46
C GLY A 17 9.63 5.56 -3.58
N ASN A 18 8.79 4.62 -4.01
CA ASN A 18 7.79 4.83 -5.05
C ASN A 18 6.40 5.03 -4.43
N THR A 19 5.54 5.84 -5.04
CA THR A 19 4.13 5.94 -4.63
C THR A 19 3.42 4.59 -4.75
N GLY A 20 2.76 4.18 -3.66
CA GLY A 20 2.14 2.87 -3.50
C GLY A 20 3.11 1.79 -3.03
N GLY A 21 4.40 2.10 -2.93
CA GLY A 21 5.43 1.13 -2.55
C GLY A 21 5.38 0.75 -1.08
N VAL A 22 5.04 1.71 -0.20
CA VAL A 22 4.85 1.44 1.24
C VAL A 22 3.62 0.55 1.43
N MET A 23 2.51 0.87 0.76
CA MET A 23 1.27 0.09 0.75
C MET A 23 1.52 -1.33 0.26
N GLU A 24 2.17 -1.49 -0.89
CA GLU A 24 2.49 -2.81 -1.44
C GLU A 24 3.35 -3.64 -0.49
N SER A 25 4.38 -3.04 0.11
CA SER A 25 5.23 -3.72 1.08
C SER A 25 4.47 -4.14 2.33
N ALA A 26 3.63 -3.23 2.86
CA ALA A 26 2.78 -3.50 4.01
C ALA A 26 1.77 -4.62 3.74
N MET A 27 1.13 -4.65 2.56
CA MET A 27 0.17 -5.69 2.19
C MET A 27 0.82 -7.06 2.04
N ARG A 28 2.04 -7.14 1.48
CA ARG A 28 2.80 -8.40 1.42
C ARG A 28 3.10 -8.95 2.81
N ALA A 29 3.55 -8.09 3.73
CA ALA A 29 3.85 -8.48 5.10
C ALA A 29 2.57 -8.86 5.88
N ALA A 30 1.52 -8.05 5.76
CA ALA A 30 0.22 -8.28 6.40
C ALA A 30 -0.38 -9.62 5.97
N TYR A 31 -0.30 -9.96 4.67
CA TYR A 31 -0.78 -11.26 4.17
C TYR A 31 -0.06 -12.42 4.87
N LYS A 32 1.27 -12.38 4.94
CA LYS A 32 2.07 -13.41 5.59
C LYS A 32 1.78 -13.54 7.08
N LEU A 33 1.67 -12.39 7.77
CA LEU A 33 1.42 -12.36 9.21
C LEU A 33 0.02 -12.85 9.57
N ALA A 34 -0.98 -12.55 8.74
CA ALA A 34 -2.37 -12.92 9.01
C ALA A 34 -2.70 -14.36 8.60
N THR A 35 -2.14 -14.85 7.50
CA THR A 35 -2.50 -16.16 6.91
C THR A 35 -1.46 -17.24 7.18
N GLY A 36 -0.20 -16.87 7.47
CA GLY A 36 0.95 -17.78 7.48
C GLY A 36 1.48 -18.14 6.08
N GLU A 37 0.76 -17.79 5.02
CA GLU A 37 1.11 -18.09 3.63
C GLU A 37 1.85 -16.94 2.96
N ASP A 38 2.61 -17.23 1.91
CA ASP A 38 3.28 -16.19 1.14
C ASP A 38 2.26 -15.34 0.35
N ALA A 39 2.55 -14.05 0.21
CA ALA A 39 1.66 -13.13 -0.49
C ALA A 39 1.44 -13.57 -1.95
N PRO A 40 0.19 -13.52 -2.45
CA PRO A 40 -0.13 -13.93 -3.82
C PRO A 40 0.54 -13.00 -4.85
N GLN A 41 0.69 -13.51 -6.08
CA GLN A 41 1.28 -12.76 -7.19
C GLN A 41 0.52 -11.46 -7.52
N THR A 42 -0.76 -11.37 -7.14
CA THR A 42 -1.55 -10.14 -7.30
C THR A 42 -1.07 -8.98 -6.42
N LEU A 43 -0.27 -9.24 -5.38
CA LEU A 43 0.39 -8.22 -4.54
C LEU A 43 1.88 -8.00 -4.91
N ILE A 44 2.37 -8.69 -5.94
CA ILE A 44 3.78 -8.71 -6.34
C ILE A 44 3.90 -8.70 -7.88
N PRO A 45 3.88 -7.53 -8.55
CA PRO A 45 3.62 -6.19 -8.02
C PRO A 45 2.13 -5.91 -7.77
N PHE A 46 1.83 -5.00 -6.85
CA PHE A 46 0.45 -4.58 -6.57
C PHE A 46 0.06 -3.42 -7.49
N GLU A 47 -0.17 -3.73 -8.78
CA GLU A 47 -0.35 -2.74 -9.84
C GLU A 47 -1.53 -1.78 -9.61
N ALA A 48 -2.57 -2.22 -8.89
CA ALA A 48 -3.74 -1.38 -8.60
C ALA A 48 -3.37 -0.12 -7.79
N ILE A 49 -2.35 -0.20 -6.93
CA ILE A 49 -1.96 0.91 -6.06
C ILE A 49 -0.76 1.70 -6.56
N ARG A 50 0.06 1.11 -7.44
CA ARG A 50 1.21 1.80 -8.03
C ARG A 50 0.76 2.90 -8.98
N GLY A 51 1.45 4.04 -8.97
CA GLY A 51 1.25 5.11 -9.95
C GLY A 51 1.31 6.50 -9.33
N MET A 52 1.20 7.54 -10.16
CA MET A 52 1.27 8.95 -9.74
C MET A 52 -0.07 9.68 -9.86
N ASP A 53 -1.14 8.96 -10.22
CA ASP A 53 -2.48 9.54 -10.26
C ASP A 53 -2.90 9.90 -8.83
N GLY A 54 -3.45 11.10 -8.66
CA GLY A 54 -3.49 11.79 -7.36
C GLY A 54 -3.97 10.95 -6.17
N ALA A 55 -4.93 10.05 -6.36
CA ALA A 55 -5.21 8.96 -5.44
C ALA A 55 -5.58 7.68 -6.20
N ARG A 56 -5.12 6.54 -5.72
CA ARG A 56 -5.50 5.21 -6.19
C ARG A 56 -6.07 4.40 -5.04
N GLU A 57 -7.00 3.51 -5.36
CA GLU A 57 -7.79 2.76 -4.38
C GLU A 57 -7.87 1.31 -4.83
N ALA A 58 -7.90 0.39 -3.86
CA ALA A 58 -8.00 -1.03 -4.15
C ALA A 58 -8.60 -1.79 -2.96
N ASP A 59 -9.19 -2.94 -3.26
CA ASP A 59 -9.64 -3.90 -2.27
C ASP A 59 -8.63 -5.05 -2.20
N VAL A 60 -8.18 -5.37 -0.98
CA VAL A 60 -7.22 -6.46 -0.75
C VAL A 60 -7.85 -7.48 0.16
N VAL A 61 -8.00 -8.71 -0.35
CA VAL A 61 -8.47 -9.84 0.45
C VAL A 61 -7.29 -10.48 1.17
N ILE A 62 -7.36 -10.54 2.50
CA ILE A 62 -6.40 -11.20 3.38
C ILE A 62 -7.15 -12.16 4.28
N GLY A 63 -7.07 -13.45 4.00
CA GLY A 63 -7.84 -14.47 4.72
C GLY A 63 -9.34 -14.23 4.59
N ASP A 64 -10.02 -13.99 5.72
CA ASP A 64 -11.46 -13.71 5.80
C ASP A 64 -11.81 -12.22 5.71
N LYS A 65 -10.83 -11.33 5.55
CA LYS A 65 -11.02 -9.87 5.57
C LYS A 65 -10.79 -9.28 4.20
N THR A 66 -11.61 -8.32 3.84
CA THR A 66 -11.36 -7.41 2.72
C THR A 66 -10.97 -6.06 3.31
N LEU A 67 -9.77 -5.59 2.97
CA LEU A 67 -9.27 -4.27 3.35
C LEU A 67 -9.49 -3.30 2.19
N HIS A 68 -10.14 -2.18 2.48
CA HIS A 68 -10.27 -1.06 1.55
C HIS A 68 -9.06 -0.15 1.75
N VAL A 69 -8.18 -0.07 0.75
CA VAL A 69 -6.92 0.69 0.86
C VAL A 69 -6.81 1.78 -0.19
N ALA A 70 -6.06 2.83 0.14
CA ALA A 70 -5.75 3.91 -0.81
C ALA A 70 -4.30 4.37 -0.72
N ALA A 71 -3.75 4.83 -1.83
CA ALA A 71 -2.48 5.56 -1.87
C ALA A 71 -2.71 6.92 -2.51
N VAL A 72 -2.32 7.98 -1.80
CA VAL A 72 -2.47 9.36 -2.22
C VAL A 72 -1.09 9.93 -2.54
N HIS A 73 -0.94 10.43 -3.77
CA HIS A 73 0.26 11.09 -4.23
C HIS A 73 0.15 12.61 -4.04
N GLY A 74 0.89 13.17 -3.09
CA GLY A 74 0.99 14.61 -2.87
C GLY A 74 -0.11 15.18 -1.98
N THR A 75 0.30 16.07 -1.07
CA THR A 75 -0.60 16.75 -0.12
C THR A 75 -1.66 17.63 -0.80
N GLY A 76 -1.41 18.10 -2.03
CA GLY A 76 -2.39 18.82 -2.85
C GLY A 76 -3.60 17.95 -3.24
N ASN A 77 -3.39 16.65 -3.44
CA ASN A 77 -4.46 15.68 -3.72
C ASN A 77 -5.12 15.19 -2.43
N LEU A 78 -4.37 15.11 -1.32
CA LEU A 78 -4.88 14.66 -0.03
C LEU A 78 -6.11 15.43 0.44
N ARG A 79 -6.14 16.76 0.32
CA ARG A 79 -7.31 17.56 0.73
C ARG A 79 -8.56 17.13 -0.02
N LYS A 80 -8.47 17.02 -1.36
CA LYS A 80 -9.60 16.60 -2.21
C LYS A 80 -10.03 15.17 -1.88
N PHE A 81 -9.08 14.28 -1.63
CA PHE A 81 -9.33 12.89 -1.24
C PHE A 81 -10.11 12.80 0.08
N ILE A 82 -9.67 13.51 1.13
CA ILE A 82 -10.34 13.52 2.44
C ILE A 82 -11.74 14.15 2.34
N GLU A 83 -11.89 15.23 1.58
CA GLU A 83 -13.19 15.88 1.36
C GLU A 83 -14.17 14.93 0.67
N ARG A 84 -13.73 14.24 -0.39
CA ARG A 84 -14.51 13.21 -1.09
C ARG A 84 -14.88 12.06 -0.14
N MET A 85 -13.90 11.50 0.57
CA MET A 85 -14.10 10.42 1.53
C MET A 85 -15.17 10.76 2.58
N ARG A 86 -15.16 11.99 3.11
CA ARG A 86 -16.18 12.46 4.07
C ARG A 86 -17.54 12.69 3.43
N ALA A 87 -17.58 13.31 2.24
CA ALA A 87 -18.82 13.63 1.56
C ALA A 87 -19.58 12.38 1.09
N GLU A 88 -18.84 11.38 0.61
CA GLU A 88 -19.39 10.11 0.13
C GLU A 88 -19.47 9.04 1.22
N ASN A 89 -19.00 9.36 2.44
CA ASN A 89 -18.97 8.45 3.59
C ASN A 89 -18.25 7.11 3.28
N ILE A 90 -17.11 7.20 2.60
CA ILE A 90 -16.28 6.04 2.23
C ILE A 90 -15.36 5.69 3.39
N HIS A 91 -15.27 4.40 3.71
CA HIS A 91 -14.36 3.86 4.72
C HIS A 91 -13.11 3.26 4.06
N TYR A 92 -11.93 3.55 4.62
CA TYR A 92 -10.67 2.91 4.26
C TYR A 92 -9.98 2.41 5.53
N ASP A 93 -9.40 1.22 5.45
CA ASP A 93 -8.68 0.58 6.55
C ASP A 93 -7.23 1.04 6.63
N PHE A 94 -6.63 1.39 5.48
CA PHE A 94 -5.26 1.89 5.42
C PHE A 94 -5.08 2.85 4.25
N ILE A 95 -4.48 4.01 4.53
CA ILE A 95 -4.19 5.05 3.54
C ILE A 95 -2.69 5.38 3.60
N GLU A 96 -2.00 5.21 2.47
CA GLU A 96 -0.65 5.75 2.25
C GLU A 96 -0.76 7.19 1.75
N VAL A 97 0.08 8.09 2.27
CA VAL A 97 0.21 9.47 1.77
C VAL A 97 1.68 9.78 1.53
N MET A 98 2.01 10.17 0.30
CA MET A 98 3.37 10.53 -0.14
C MET A 98 3.48 12.04 -0.43
#